data_AF-A0A371XIE6-F1
#
_entry.id   AF-A0A371XIE6-F1
#
_cell.length_a   1.000
_cell.length_b   1.000
_cell.length_c   1.000
_cell.angle_alpha   90.00
_cell.angle_beta   90.00
_cell.angle_gamma   90.00
#
_symmetry.space_group_name_H-M   'P 1'
#
loop_
_entity.id
_entity.type
_entity.pdbx_description
1 polymer ?
#
loop_
_entity_poly.entity_id
_entity_poly.type
_entity_poly.pdbx_seq_one_letter_code
_entity_poly.pdbx_strand_id
1 'polypeptide(L)'
;MDQEYIKHLIKVNDIFYDQISTADQKAAFIFTFMIAFLISSTEGKQVFSLARYQSGEPVAIILSGFMALAVLVSVIAAILVVLPRHVKTSTSLYWAGWSSNRKKIAAAYEGKDEAFLFNEYLTNADTLAIIARAKYRYVWVAFRGLMVSVIGYVLLLIWQVGATSSLISR
;
A
#
# COMPACT_ATOMS: atom_id res chain seq x y z
N MET A 1 38.05 -7.03 -4.71
CA MET A 1 37.12 -5.88 -4.52
C MET A 1 37.11 -5.48 -3.05
N ASP A 2 36.85 -4.22 -2.69
CA ASP A 2 36.85 -3.82 -1.28
C ASP A 2 35.70 -4.49 -0.53
N GLN A 3 36.00 -5.27 0.52
CA GLN A 3 35.00 -6.02 1.28
C GLN A 3 33.95 -5.11 1.91
N GLU A 4 34.34 -3.87 2.23
CA GLU A 4 33.44 -2.86 2.78
C GLU A 4 32.36 -2.45 1.76
N TYR A 5 32.71 -2.39 0.48
CA TYR A 5 31.81 -2.00 -0.59
C TYR A 5 30.74 -3.07 -0.86
N ILE A 6 31.11 -4.35 -0.89
CA ILE A 6 30.14 -5.44 -1.03
C ILE A 6 29.19 -5.48 0.17
N LYS A 7 29.70 -5.31 1.40
CA LYS A 7 28.87 -5.22 2.61
C LYS A 7 27.89 -4.05 2.53
N HIS A 8 28.31 -2.91 2.01
CA HIS A 8 27.44 -1.76 1.80
C HIS A 8 26.30 -2.10 0.81
N LEU A 9 26.62 -2.78 -0.29
CA LEU A 9 25.62 -3.16 -1.30
C LEU A 9 24.60 -4.19 -0.78
N ILE A 10 25.03 -5.15 0.03
CA ILE A 10 24.14 -6.08 0.73
C ILE A 10 23.20 -5.29 1.64
N LYS A 11 23.73 -4.37 2.45
CA LYS A 11 22.92 -3.52 3.34
C LYS A 11 21.89 -2.70 2.57
N VAL A 12 22.23 -2.18 1.38
CA VAL A 12 21.27 -1.46 0.53
C VAL A 12 20.12 -2.36 0.07
N ASN A 13 20.43 -3.60 -0.34
CA ASN A 13 19.40 -4.59 -0.70
C ASN A 13 18.48 -4.91 0.48
N ASP A 14 19.06 -5.14 1.67
CA ASP A 14 18.31 -5.40 2.91
C ASP A 14 17.38 -4.24 3.26
N ILE A 15 17.84 -2.99 3.13
CA ILE A 15 17.03 -1.79 3.37
C ILE A 15 15.84 -1.75 2.39
N PHE A 16 16.04 -2.02 1.10
CA PHE A 16 14.91 -2.01 0.16
C PHE A 16 13.93 -3.16 0.40
N TYR A 17 14.43 -4.34 0.78
CA TYR A 17 13.58 -5.45 1.16
C TYR A 17 12.72 -5.11 2.39
N ASP A 18 13.33 -4.52 3.42
CA ASP A 18 12.62 -4.08 4.63
C ASP A 18 11.59 -2.97 4.34
N GLN A 19 11.92 -2.03 3.45
CA GLN A 19 10.97 -1.02 2.97
C GLN A 19 9.76 -1.65 2.26
N ILE A 20 9.98 -2.65 1.41
CA ILE A 20 8.90 -3.38 0.73
C ILE A 20 8.01 -4.10 1.76
N SER A 21 8.62 -4.80 2.72
CA SER A 21 7.90 -5.48 3.82
C SER A 21 7.07 -4.49 4.64
N THR A 22 7.67 -3.36 5.03
CA THR A 22 6.99 -2.29 5.78
C THR A 22 5.83 -1.69 4.97
N ALA A 23 5.99 -1.52 3.66
CA ALA A 23 4.90 -1.03 2.80
C ALA A 23 3.72 -2.02 2.77
N ASP A 24 3.99 -3.32 2.70
CA ASP A 24 2.96 -4.36 2.73
C ASP A 24 2.22 -4.40 4.08
N GLN A 25 2.96 -4.29 5.18
CA GLN A 25 2.36 -4.19 6.51
C GLN A 25 1.45 -2.97 6.65
N LYS A 26 1.91 -1.79 6.21
CA LYS A 26 1.09 -0.56 6.23
C LYS A 26 -0.20 -0.73 5.42
N ALA A 27 -0.11 -1.33 4.23
CA ALA A 27 -1.29 -1.59 3.41
C ALA A 27 -2.25 -2.58 4.08
N ALA A 28 -1.75 -3.65 4.68
CA ALA A 28 -2.55 -4.61 5.42
C ALA A 28 -3.28 -3.98 6.62
N PHE A 29 -2.60 -3.08 7.35
CA PHE A 29 -3.22 -2.32 8.44
C PHE A 29 -4.33 -1.40 7.94
N ILE A 30 -4.09 -0.63 6.88
CA ILE A 30 -5.11 0.24 6.27
C ILE A 30 -6.30 -0.61 5.82
N PHE A 31 -6.06 -1.70 5.09
CA PHE A 31 -7.11 -2.59 4.60
C PHE A 31 -7.97 -3.14 5.74
N THR A 32 -7.33 -3.68 6.78
CA THR A 32 -8.02 -4.23 7.96
C THR A 32 -8.82 -3.17 8.68
N PHE A 33 -8.23 -2.00 8.91
CA PHE A 33 -8.91 -0.87 9.54
C PHE A 33 -10.14 -0.44 8.74
N MET A 34 -10.03 -0.31 7.42
CA MET A 34 -11.14 0.09 6.55
C MET A 34 -12.28 -0.93 6.61
N ILE A 35 -11.98 -2.23 6.56
CA ILE A 35 -13.01 -3.27 6.71
C ILE A 35 -13.66 -3.19 8.09
N ALA A 36 -12.87 -3.11 9.15
CA ALA A 36 -13.39 -3.01 10.51
C ALA A 36 -14.29 -1.78 10.67
N PHE A 37 -13.86 -0.64 10.15
CA PHE A 37 -14.62 0.60 10.13
C PHE A 37 -15.95 0.44 9.38
N LEU A 38 -15.94 -0.18 8.19
CA LEU A 38 -17.16 -0.42 7.42
C LEU A 38 -18.11 -1.41 8.10
N ILE A 39 -17.62 -2.41 8.81
CA ILE A 39 -18.49 -3.38 9.49
C ILE A 39 -19.07 -2.78 10.78
N SER A 40 -18.25 -2.07 11.54
CA SER A 40 -18.61 -1.54 12.87
C SER A 40 -19.44 -0.25 12.81
N SER A 41 -19.18 0.63 11.85
CA SER A 41 -19.84 1.93 11.78
C SER A 41 -21.13 1.89 10.98
N THR A 42 -22.24 2.30 11.60
CA THR A 42 -23.53 2.44 10.90
C THR A 42 -23.44 3.48 9.78
N GLU A 43 -22.82 4.64 10.03
CA GLU A 43 -22.62 5.66 8.99
C GLU A 43 -21.70 5.17 7.88
N GLY A 44 -20.63 4.44 8.24
CA GLY A 44 -19.72 3.82 7.27
C GLY A 44 -20.43 2.85 6.32
N LYS A 45 -21.50 2.19 6.76
CA LYS A 45 -22.36 1.36 5.89
C LYS A 45 -23.34 2.19 5.09
N GLN A 46 -23.94 3.19 5.72
CA GLN A 46 -24.97 4.02 5.09
C GLN A 46 -24.47 4.82 3.89
N VAL A 47 -23.18 5.19 3.83
CA VAL A 47 -22.62 5.87 2.65
C VAL A 47 -22.66 5.00 1.38
N PHE A 48 -22.86 3.69 1.49
CA PHE A 48 -23.06 2.78 0.35
C PHE A 48 -24.53 2.40 0.14
N SER A 49 -25.46 2.90 0.96
CA SER A 49 -26.89 2.62 0.81
C SER A 49 -27.54 3.55 -0.21
N LEU A 50 -28.26 2.98 -1.16
CA LEU A 50 -29.00 3.76 -2.16
C LEU A 50 -30.07 4.67 -1.52
N ALA A 51 -30.65 4.26 -0.39
CA ALA A 51 -31.64 5.06 0.33
C ALA A 51 -31.09 6.42 0.77
N ARG A 52 -29.81 6.48 1.18
CA ARG A 52 -29.16 7.72 1.62
C ARG A 52 -29.09 8.78 0.51
N TYR A 53 -28.98 8.35 -0.75
CA TYR A 53 -28.91 9.23 -1.91
C TYR A 53 -30.28 9.65 -2.44
N GLN A 54 -31.35 8.91 -2.09
CA GLN A 54 -32.71 9.20 -2.54
C GLN A 54 -33.50 10.08 -1.57
N SER A 55 -33.27 9.93 -0.26
CA SER A 55 -34.03 10.64 0.78
C SER A 55 -33.16 11.52 1.69
N GLY A 56 -31.86 11.61 1.42
CA GLY A 56 -30.92 12.37 2.25
C GLY A 56 -31.00 13.88 2.02
N GLU A 57 -30.56 14.62 3.04
CA GLU A 57 -30.33 16.06 2.92
C GLU A 57 -29.14 16.33 1.98
N PRO A 58 -29.14 17.40 1.15
CA PRO A 58 -28.09 17.62 0.14
C PRO A 58 -26.66 17.63 0.71
N VAL A 59 -26.46 18.21 1.90
CA VAL A 59 -25.15 18.23 2.58
C VAL A 59 -24.70 16.82 2.96
N ALA A 60 -25.61 16.03 3.54
CA ALA A 60 -25.33 14.65 3.93
C ALA A 60 -25.06 13.77 2.70
N ILE A 61 -25.76 13.98 1.58
CA ILE A 61 -25.53 13.27 0.31
C ILE A 61 -24.11 13.53 -0.20
N ILE A 62 -23.69 14.79 -0.27
CA ILE A 62 -22.37 15.17 -0.78
C ILE A 62 -21.27 14.56 0.10
N LEU A 63 -21.36 14.73 1.43
CA LEU A 63 -20.39 14.18 2.36
C LEU A 63 -20.33 12.65 2.30
N SER A 64 -21.48 11.99 2.12
CA SER A 64 -21.55 10.53 1.96
C SER A 64 -20.86 10.07 0.68
N GLY A 65 -21.09 10.77 -0.45
CA GLY A 65 -20.44 10.47 -1.72
C GLY A 65 -18.91 10.64 -1.66
N PHE A 66 -18.43 11.74 -1.06
CA PHE A 66 -17.00 11.96 -0.85
C PHE A 66 -16.38 10.87 0.02
N MET A 67 -17.04 10.50 1.12
CA MET A 67 -16.57 9.45 2.02
C MET A 67 -16.55 8.08 1.32
N ALA A 68 -17.59 7.72 0.59
CA ALA A 68 -17.66 6.45 -0.15
C ALA A 68 -16.53 6.35 -1.19
N LEU A 69 -16.28 7.43 -1.96
CA LEU A 69 -15.19 7.46 -2.92
C LEU A 69 -13.82 7.35 -2.23
N ALA A 70 -13.61 8.07 -1.13
CA ALA A 70 -12.37 8.03 -0.37
C ALA A 70 -12.09 6.63 0.20
N VAL A 71 -13.12 5.95 0.70
CA VAL A 71 -13.05 4.56 1.15
C VAL A 71 -12.62 3.64 0.00
N LEU A 72 -13.29 3.73 -1.16
CA LEU A 72 -12.98 2.88 -2.31
C LEU A 72 -11.55 3.09 -2.81
N VAL A 73 -11.14 4.35 -2.96
CA VAL A 73 -9.76 4.69 -3.35
C VAL A 73 -8.75 4.15 -2.36
N SER A 74 -9.03 4.27 -1.05
CA SER A 74 -8.17 3.77 0.02
C SER A 74 -7.97 2.25 -0.06
N VAL A 75 -9.08 1.51 -0.16
CA VAL A 75 -9.08 0.04 -0.20
C VAL A 75 -8.43 -0.47 -1.47
N ILE A 76 -8.77 0.08 -2.64
CA ILE A 76 -8.16 -0.32 -3.92
C ILE A 76 -6.66 -0.04 -3.90
N ALA A 77 -6.24 1.12 -3.41
CA ALA A 77 -4.82 1.45 -3.30
C ALA A 77 -4.08 0.49 -2.35
N ALA A 78 -4.68 0.11 -1.22
CA ALA A 78 -4.11 -0.86 -0.30
C ALA A 78 -3.93 -2.25 -0.97
N ILE A 79 -4.93 -2.71 -1.73
CA ILE A 79 -4.83 -3.97 -2.49
C ILE A 79 -3.69 -3.92 -3.53
N LEU A 80 -3.53 -2.79 -4.23
CA LEU A 80 -2.46 -2.59 -5.24
C LEU A 80 -1.04 -2.54 -4.64
N VAL A 81 -0.90 -2.35 -3.33
CA VAL A 81 0.39 -2.48 -2.64
C VAL A 81 0.79 -3.95 -2.51
N VAL A 82 -0.17 -4.78 -2.09
CA VAL A 82 0.06 -6.20 -1.76
C VAL A 82 0.08 -7.08 -3.01
N LEU A 83 -0.59 -6.68 -4.09
CA LEU A 83 -0.66 -7.45 -5.33
C LEU A 83 0.74 -7.84 -5.83
N PRO A 84 0.99 -9.13 -6.16
CA PRO A 84 2.28 -9.59 -6.64
C PRO A 84 2.66 -8.86 -7.92
N ARG A 85 3.91 -8.38 -7.97
CA ARG A 85 4.43 -7.67 -9.14
C ARG A 85 5.43 -8.52 -9.88
N HIS A 86 5.22 -8.64 -11.18
CA HIS A 86 6.19 -9.24 -12.08
C HIS A 86 7.15 -8.15 -12.56
N VAL A 87 8.43 -8.31 -12.27
CA VAL A 87 9.51 -7.53 -12.89
C VAL A 87 10.19 -8.41 -13.93
N LYS A 88 10.44 -7.85 -15.13
CA LYS A 88 11.05 -8.59 -16.25
C LYS A 88 12.51 -8.94 -16.01
N THR A 89 13.18 -8.23 -15.11
CA THR A 89 14.58 -8.43 -14.75
C THR A 89 14.66 -9.52 -13.69
N SER A 90 15.37 -10.60 -13.99
CA SER A 90 15.44 -11.80 -13.17
C SER A 90 16.89 -12.03 -12.74
N THR A 91 17.23 -11.57 -11.53
CA THR A 91 18.51 -11.90 -10.85
C THR A 91 18.42 -13.29 -10.22
N SER A 92 19.55 -13.86 -9.82
CA SER A 92 19.57 -15.09 -9.03
C SER A 92 19.00 -14.92 -7.61
N LEU A 93 19.03 -13.70 -7.10
CA LEU A 93 18.48 -13.33 -5.78
C LEU A 93 16.95 -13.34 -5.76
N TYR A 94 16.29 -13.41 -6.93
CA TYR A 94 14.85 -13.51 -7.05
C TYR A 94 14.40 -14.97 -7.21
N TRP A 95 13.43 -15.42 -6.40
CA TRP A 95 12.97 -16.82 -6.37
C TRP A 95 12.50 -17.32 -7.74
N ALA A 96 11.79 -16.49 -8.53
CA ALA A 96 11.30 -16.89 -9.84
C ALA A 96 12.44 -17.02 -10.88
N GLY A 97 13.56 -16.34 -10.63
CA GLY A 97 14.77 -16.41 -11.45
C GLY A 97 15.75 -17.51 -11.07
N TRP A 98 15.54 -18.14 -9.91
CA TRP A 98 16.49 -19.07 -9.31
C TRP A 98 16.81 -20.26 -10.21
N SER A 99 15.80 -20.90 -10.79
CA SER A 99 15.99 -22.09 -11.64
C SER A 99 16.87 -21.81 -12.87
N SER A 100 16.77 -20.60 -13.42
CA SER A 100 17.50 -20.16 -14.62
C SER A 100 18.89 -19.62 -14.32
N ASN A 101 19.11 -19.06 -13.12
CA ASN A 101 20.37 -18.42 -12.75
C ASN A 101 21.26 -19.27 -11.82
N ARG A 102 20.74 -20.35 -11.21
CA ARG A 102 21.52 -21.23 -10.30
C ARG A 102 22.82 -21.73 -10.93
N LYS A 103 22.78 -22.16 -12.20
CA LYS A 103 23.97 -22.66 -12.92
C LYS A 103 25.00 -21.55 -13.16
N LYS A 104 24.55 -20.31 -13.37
CA LYS A 104 25.42 -19.14 -13.58
C LYS A 104 26.14 -18.74 -12.30
N ILE A 105 25.45 -18.75 -11.16
CA ILE A 105 26.11 -18.53 -9.86
C ILE A 105 27.14 -19.62 -9.57
N ALA A 106 26.79 -20.89 -9.80
CA ALA A 106 27.71 -22.00 -9.53
C ALA A 106 29.01 -21.86 -10.35
N ALA A 107 28.90 -21.53 -11.64
CA ALA A 107 30.04 -21.27 -12.50
C ALA A 107 30.84 -20.01 -12.06
N ALA A 108 30.15 -18.94 -11.65
CA ALA A 108 30.81 -17.72 -11.14
C ALA A 108 31.55 -17.97 -9.82
N TYR A 109 31.01 -18.84 -8.95
CA TYR A 109 31.66 -19.24 -7.71
C TYR A 109 32.94 -20.05 -7.97
N GLU A 110 32.89 -21.02 -8.88
CA GLU A 110 34.06 -21.79 -9.32
C GLU A 110 35.13 -20.88 -9.95
N GLY A 111 34.71 -19.89 -10.74
CA GLY A 111 35.59 -18.91 -11.38
C GLY A 111 36.11 -17.80 -10.46
N LYS A 112 35.68 -17.74 -9.19
CA LYS A 112 35.94 -16.62 -8.26
C LYS A 112 35.59 -15.25 -8.88
N ASP A 113 34.52 -15.19 -9.64
CA ASP A 113 34.08 -13.99 -10.33
C ASP A 113 33.35 -13.03 -9.36
N GLU A 114 34.13 -12.22 -8.64
CA GLU A 114 33.61 -11.21 -7.73
C GLU A 114 32.78 -10.14 -8.47
N ALA A 115 33.10 -9.87 -9.74
CA ALA A 115 32.40 -8.87 -10.55
C ALA A 115 30.98 -9.33 -10.91
N PHE A 116 30.77 -10.62 -11.14
CA PHE A 116 29.45 -11.20 -11.32
C PHE A 116 28.57 -10.99 -10.08
N LEU A 117 29.06 -11.37 -8.90
CA LEU A 117 28.31 -11.20 -7.64
C LEU A 117 27.95 -9.73 -7.39
N PHE A 118 28.89 -8.83 -7.63
CA PHE A 118 28.67 -7.40 -7.52
C PHE A 118 27.54 -6.91 -8.43
N ASN A 119 27.60 -7.23 -9.72
CA ASN A 119 26.59 -6.84 -10.70
C ASN A 119 25.21 -7.41 -10.36
N GLU A 120 25.17 -8.61 -9.77
CA GLU A 120 23.93 -9.26 -9.37
C GLU A 120 23.25 -8.53 -8.20
N TYR A 121 24.01 -8.14 -7.17
CA TYR A 121 23.49 -7.33 -6.07
C TYR A 121 23.10 -5.91 -6.49
N LEU A 122 23.82 -5.32 -7.45
CA LEU A 122 23.50 -3.99 -7.98
C LEU A 122 22.18 -4.02 -8.77
N THR A 123 22.03 -4.99 -9.66
CA THR A 123 20.81 -5.20 -10.45
C THR A 123 19.61 -5.51 -9.55
N ASN A 124 19.84 -6.26 -8.46
CA ASN A 124 18.82 -6.56 -7.49
C ASN A 124 18.39 -5.31 -6.70
N ALA A 125 19.34 -4.47 -6.28
CA ALA A 125 19.04 -3.20 -5.63
C ALA A 125 18.18 -2.28 -6.52
N ASP A 126 18.52 -2.14 -7.80
CA ASP A 126 17.72 -1.36 -8.77
C ASP A 126 16.30 -1.91 -8.92
N THR A 127 16.18 -3.23 -9.00
CA THR A 127 14.89 -3.92 -9.10
C THR A 127 14.03 -3.67 -7.86
N LEU A 128 14.62 -3.85 -6.66
CA LEU A 128 13.94 -3.61 -5.39
C LEU A 128 13.55 -2.13 -5.23
N ALA A 129 14.40 -1.19 -5.63
CA ALA A 129 14.11 0.24 -5.57
C ALA A 129 12.89 0.62 -6.43
N ILE A 130 12.77 0.07 -7.64
CA ILE A 130 11.60 0.27 -8.52
C ILE A 130 10.33 -0.28 -7.86
N ILE A 131 10.39 -1.48 -7.29
CA ILE A 131 9.25 -2.10 -6.60
C ILE A 131 8.85 -1.25 -5.38
N ALA A 132 9.82 -0.88 -4.54
CA ALA A 132 9.62 -0.08 -3.34
C ALA A 132 8.95 1.26 -3.69
N ARG A 133 9.51 2.03 -4.63
CA ARG A 133 8.94 3.32 -5.06
C ARG A 133 7.48 3.18 -5.50
N ALA A 134 7.19 2.16 -6.32
CA ALA A 134 5.84 1.92 -6.78
C ALA A 134 4.90 1.48 -5.64
N LYS A 135 5.37 0.72 -4.64
CA LYS A 135 4.55 0.35 -3.46
C LYS A 135 4.24 1.57 -2.61
N TYR A 136 5.25 2.37 -2.28
CA TYR A 136 5.07 3.57 -1.47
C TYR A 136 4.13 4.61 -2.11
N ARG A 137 4.08 4.69 -3.45
CA ARG A 137 3.08 5.51 -4.14
C ARG A 137 1.65 5.10 -3.79
N TYR A 138 1.34 3.80 -3.81
CA TYR A 138 0.00 3.33 -3.44
C TYR A 138 -0.26 3.38 -1.95
N VAL A 139 0.74 3.13 -1.09
CA VAL A 139 0.61 3.34 0.37
C VAL A 139 0.21 4.78 0.66
N TRP A 140 0.84 5.75 -0.01
CA TRP A 140 0.53 7.16 0.15
C TRP A 140 -0.89 7.52 -0.31
N VAL A 141 -1.34 6.97 -1.45
CA VAL A 141 -2.73 7.14 -1.92
C VAL A 141 -3.71 6.50 -0.94
N ALA A 142 -3.43 5.28 -0.47
CA ALA A 142 -4.26 4.56 0.49
C ALA A 142 -4.42 5.37 1.79
N PHE A 143 -3.31 5.88 2.33
CA PHE A 143 -3.32 6.66 3.56
C PHE A 143 -4.08 7.99 3.39
N ARG A 144 -3.94 8.68 2.25
CA ARG A 144 -4.71 9.89 1.97
C ARG A 144 -6.20 9.62 1.82
N GLY A 145 -6.58 8.54 1.13
CA GLY A 145 -7.97 8.11 1.02
C GLY A 145 -8.57 7.79 2.39
N LEU A 146 -7.82 7.05 3.23
CA LEU A 146 -8.17 6.81 4.62
C LEU A 146 -8.41 8.12 5.37
N MET A 147 -7.50 9.10 5.27
CA MET A 147 -7.67 10.38 5.97
C MET A 147 -8.89 11.16 5.52
N VAL A 148 -9.14 11.22 4.21
CA VAL A 148 -10.36 11.85 3.69
C VAL A 148 -11.61 11.12 4.18
N SER A 149 -11.60 9.79 4.25
CA SER A 149 -12.75 9.02 4.76
C SER A 149 -13.01 9.28 6.26
N VAL A 150 -11.96 9.40 7.07
CA VAL A 150 -12.08 9.71 8.51
C VAL A 150 -12.64 11.12 8.69
N ILE A 151 -12.14 12.11 7.95
CA ILE A 151 -12.68 13.47 7.99
C ILE A 151 -14.14 13.49 7.56
N GLY A 152 -14.49 12.84 6.44
CA GLY A 152 -15.86 12.73 5.95
C GLY A 152 -16.79 12.11 6.98
N TYR A 153 -16.34 11.04 7.65
CA TYR A 153 -17.08 10.39 8.73
C TYR A 153 -17.33 11.31 9.92
N VAL A 154 -16.30 12.03 10.40
CA VAL A 154 -16.44 12.97 11.51
C VAL A 154 -17.40 14.11 11.15
N LEU A 155 -17.30 14.66 9.93
CA LEU A 155 -18.21 15.71 9.46
C LEU A 155 -19.66 15.23 9.39
N LEU A 156 -19.89 14.00 8.93
CA LEU A 156 -21.23 13.39 8.92
C LEU A 156 -21.79 13.23 10.34
N LEU A 157 -20.97 12.77 11.29
CA LEU A 157 -21.38 12.66 12.69
C LEU A 157 -21.73 14.02 13.29
N ILE A 158 -20.89 15.04 13.08
CA ILE A 158 -21.15 16.40 13.58
C ILE A 158 -22.44 16.95 12.97
N TRP A 159 -22.63 16.76 11.66
CA TRP A 159 -23.84 17.19 10.98
C TRP A 159 -25.09 16.55 11.56
N GLN A 160 -25.09 15.22 11.74
CA GLN A 160 -26.24 14.51 12.30
C GLN A 160 -26.54 14.90 13.74
N VAL A 161 -25.51 15.02 14.59
CA VAL A 161 -25.68 15.45 15.98
C VAL A 161 -26.24 16.88 16.04
N GLY A 162 -25.74 17.79 15.20
CA GLY A 162 -26.24 19.16 15.08
C GLY A 162 -27.68 19.25 14.54
N ALA A 163 -28.02 18.44 13.54
CA ALA A 163 -29.38 18.36 13.01
C ALA A 163 -30.36 17.85 14.08
N THR A 164 -29.95 16.83 14.84
CA THR A 164 -30.79 16.25 15.91
C THR A 164 -31.00 17.23 17.07
N SER A 165 -29.98 18.01 17.45
CA SER A 165 -30.11 19.01 18.52
C SER A 165 -30.99 20.19 18.12
N SER A 166 -31.00 20.58 16.83
CA SER A 166 -31.88 21.62 16.31
C SER A 166 -33.38 21.24 16.27
N LEU A 167 -33.68 19.94 16.24
CA LEU A 167 -35.05 19.41 16.25
C LEU A 167 -35.63 19.29 17.67
N ILE A 168 -34.78 19.15 18.69
CA ILE A 168 -35.21 19.03 20.11
C ILE A 168 -35.46 20.40 20.76
N SER A 169 -34.90 21.49 20.19
CA SER A 169 -35.07 22.86 20.69
C SER A 169 -36.25 23.63 20.07
N ARG A 170 -37.08 22.96 19.27
CA ARG A 170 -38.36 23.48 18.73
C ARG A 170 -39.53 22.71 19.34
#